data_AF-A0A523B094-F1
#
_entry.id   AF-A0A523B094-F1
#
_cell.length_a   1.000
_cell.length_b   1.000
_cell.length_c   1.000
_cell.angle_alpha   90.00
_cell.angle_beta   90.00
_cell.angle_gamma   90.00
#
_symmetry.space_group_name_H-M   'P 1'
#
loop_
_entity.id
_entity.type
_entity.pdbx_description
1 polymer ?
#
loop_
_entity_poly.entity_id
_entity_poly.type
_entity_poly.pdbx_seq_one_letter_code
_entity_poly.pdbx_strand_id
1 'polypeptide(L)'
;MVTAVVEERLSPSTLWQREPLALALEEYEEAKAKWSEEPSIFSDYLHGRLHSEVVCVVYPPKRDFGRYLKIPNRVLWRIVSSKPKLKAVDGRTITFRDHRVIEVPTATYGKYSDYTYGFFFELDPAEDLTLMRIGLALLMIVLRKKLRIPFETLMYSLGAVGEKKLMEIHEPESAGLIEKLDWLEVKKLIEEYQPEPLDEVLMESFDEYAYSDFITIGLNWDLAKRYAVKAVEYVLLDQRITLKFKDLYLSIPKPSRALKIASIDALFLKLMDQADTGMLSLAIYDGENVKSSTIYKDFGLLHPDPSIELAISSLINEDFTLLVYGLEQLQRSLISCGLKSLALMVKSLALEGRVIDVKDLATKVLELPVAPLEEVEKVVNVQRTMSIAETILEFENSRRNIATKPPSSWMNFTKYLREKVETCLSENVKSIYLLYLALREYERKLVTSCKENF
;
A
#
# COMPACT_ATOMS: atom_id res chain seq x y z
N MET A 1 30.89 18.10 -15.68
CA MET A 1 30.43 18.06 -17.09
C MET A 1 31.38 17.16 -17.85
N VAL A 2 30.87 16.20 -18.63
CA VAL A 2 31.69 15.38 -19.54
C VAL A 2 32.06 16.27 -20.73
N THR A 3 33.36 16.46 -20.96
CA THR A 3 33.88 17.40 -21.99
C THR A 3 34.29 16.70 -23.28
N ALA A 4 34.56 15.40 -23.24
CA ALA A 4 34.83 14.56 -24.41
C ALA A 4 34.59 13.08 -24.08
N VAL A 5 34.22 12.30 -25.10
CA VAL A 5 34.23 10.83 -25.07
C VAL A 5 35.41 10.38 -25.91
N VAL A 6 36.32 9.60 -25.32
CA VAL A 6 37.48 9.03 -26.03
C VAL A 6 37.17 7.56 -26.31
N GLU A 7 37.14 7.20 -27.59
CA GLU A 7 36.94 5.82 -28.01
C GLU A 7 38.30 5.17 -28.32
N GLU A 8 38.58 4.05 -27.65
CA GLU A 8 39.82 3.29 -27.83
C GLU A 8 39.47 1.82 -28.07
N ARG A 9 40.35 1.09 -28.77
CA ARG A 9 40.15 -0.35 -28.98
C ARG A 9 40.27 -1.11 -27.66
N LEU A 10 39.33 -2.02 -27.40
CA LEU A 10 39.40 -2.90 -26.23
C LEU A 10 40.62 -3.83 -26.36
N SER A 11 41.65 -3.56 -25.56
CA SER A 11 42.87 -4.37 -25.50
C SER A 11 43.46 -4.30 -24.09
N PRO A 12 44.20 -5.33 -23.64
CA PRO A 12 44.91 -5.26 -22.36
C PRO A 12 45.80 -4.02 -22.24
N SER A 13 46.55 -3.68 -23.31
CA SER A 13 47.40 -2.49 -23.35
C SER A 13 46.63 -1.18 -23.10
N THR A 14 45.42 -1.07 -23.64
CA THR A 14 44.57 0.13 -23.45
C THR A 14 44.04 0.21 -22.02
N LEU A 15 43.64 -0.93 -21.45
CA LEU A 15 43.15 -0.99 -20.06
C LEU A 15 44.27 -0.65 -19.07
N TRP A 16 45.48 -1.18 -19.29
CA TRP A 16 46.67 -0.88 -18.46
C TRP A 16 47.06 0.61 -18.43
N GLN A 17 46.74 1.38 -19.48
CA GLN A 17 47.01 2.82 -19.52
C GLN A 17 46.10 3.65 -18.60
N ARG A 18 45.01 3.06 -18.10
CA ARG A 18 44.05 3.71 -17.21
C ARG A 18 44.09 3.02 -15.85
N GLU A 19 44.64 3.69 -14.85
CA GLU A 19 44.87 3.12 -13.51
C GLU A 19 43.64 2.38 -12.92
N PRO A 20 42.40 2.91 -12.95
CA PRO A 20 41.24 2.15 -12.46
C PRO A 20 40.95 0.85 -13.22
N LEU A 21 41.18 0.84 -14.54
CA LEU A 21 40.95 -0.34 -15.38
C LEU A 21 42.09 -1.35 -15.27
N ALA A 22 43.31 -0.89 -15.01
CA ALA A 22 44.47 -1.73 -14.72
C ALA A 22 44.25 -2.58 -13.45
N LEU A 23 43.77 -1.97 -12.36
CA LEU A 23 43.46 -2.68 -11.12
C LEU A 23 42.36 -3.73 -11.31
N ALA A 24 41.29 -3.38 -12.02
CA ALA A 24 40.23 -4.33 -12.35
C ALA A 24 40.72 -5.47 -13.27
N LEU A 25 41.68 -5.19 -14.15
CA LEU A 25 42.31 -6.19 -15.03
C LEU A 25 43.17 -7.19 -14.24
N GLU A 26 43.90 -6.76 -13.22
CA GLU A 26 44.65 -7.66 -12.33
C GLU A 26 43.72 -8.65 -11.61
N GLU A 27 42.61 -8.16 -11.04
CA GLU A 27 41.61 -9.03 -10.41
C GLU A 27 40.95 -10.00 -11.39
N TYR A 28 40.74 -9.56 -12.64
CA TYR A 28 40.22 -10.39 -13.72
C TYR A 28 41.18 -11.54 -14.05
N GLU A 29 42.46 -11.25 -14.22
CA GLU A 29 43.50 -12.24 -14.49
C GLU A 29 43.63 -13.23 -13.33
N GLU A 30 43.60 -12.75 -12.10
CA GLU A 30 43.61 -13.59 -10.89
C GLU A 30 42.40 -14.54 -10.84
N ALA A 31 41.20 -14.04 -11.18
CA ALA A 31 39.99 -14.86 -11.22
C ALA A 31 40.07 -15.95 -12.29
N LYS A 32 40.54 -15.61 -13.50
CA LYS A 32 40.72 -16.56 -14.60
C LYS A 32 41.75 -17.62 -14.26
N ALA A 33 42.86 -17.22 -13.62
CA ALA A 33 43.86 -18.15 -13.11
C ALA A 33 43.29 -19.12 -12.07
N LYS A 34 42.46 -18.66 -11.12
CA LYS A 34 41.75 -19.53 -10.15
C LYS A 34 40.84 -20.56 -10.82
N TRP A 35 40.25 -20.21 -11.97
CA TRP A 35 39.44 -21.13 -12.78
C TRP A 35 40.26 -21.98 -13.76
N SER A 36 41.59 -21.85 -13.76
CA SER A 36 42.49 -22.50 -14.72
C SER A 36 42.09 -22.18 -16.16
N GLU A 37 41.80 -20.91 -16.44
CA GLU A 37 41.47 -20.35 -17.75
C GLU A 37 42.55 -19.37 -18.20
N GLU A 38 42.81 -19.29 -19.50
CA GLU A 38 43.66 -18.22 -20.04
C GLU A 38 42.86 -16.90 -20.10
N PRO A 39 43.38 -15.81 -19.52
CA PRO A 39 42.70 -14.52 -19.55
C PRO A 39 42.69 -13.94 -20.97
N SER A 40 41.51 -13.49 -21.43
CA SER A 40 41.34 -12.82 -22.71
C SER A 40 40.14 -11.87 -22.65
N ILE A 41 40.38 -10.61 -22.29
CA ILE A 41 39.36 -9.56 -22.20
C ILE A 41 38.52 -9.47 -23.48
N PHE A 42 39.18 -9.45 -24.64
CA PHE A 42 38.48 -9.28 -25.92
C PHE A 42 37.59 -10.48 -26.23
N SER A 43 38.12 -11.70 -26.06
CA SER A 43 37.33 -12.92 -26.29
C SER A 43 36.18 -13.02 -25.29
N ASP A 44 36.43 -12.76 -24.00
CA ASP A 44 35.40 -12.84 -22.98
C ASP A 44 34.32 -11.77 -23.16
N TYR A 45 34.68 -10.56 -23.56
CA TYR A 45 33.70 -9.53 -23.93
C TYR A 45 32.83 -9.99 -25.12
N LEU A 46 33.44 -10.48 -26.21
CA LEU A 46 32.71 -10.92 -27.39
C LEU A 46 31.77 -12.10 -27.13
N HIS A 47 32.14 -13.03 -26.23
CA HIS A 47 31.33 -14.19 -25.90
C HIS A 47 30.34 -13.95 -24.75
N GLY A 48 30.21 -12.71 -24.27
CA GLY A 48 29.34 -12.38 -23.13
C GLY A 48 29.78 -13.05 -21.81
N ARG A 49 31.08 -13.25 -21.64
CA ARG A 49 31.70 -13.74 -20.40
C ARG A 49 32.32 -12.61 -19.57
N LEU A 50 32.37 -11.40 -20.12
CA LEU A 50 32.76 -10.17 -19.45
C LEU A 50 31.75 -9.07 -19.79
N HIS A 51 31.11 -8.52 -18.76
CA HIS A 51 30.16 -7.41 -18.89
C HIS A 51 30.50 -6.30 -17.90
N SER A 52 30.21 -5.07 -18.29
CA SER A 52 30.30 -3.91 -17.39
C SER A 52 28.90 -3.48 -16.99
N GLU A 53 28.67 -3.37 -15.69
CA GLU A 53 27.39 -2.97 -15.11
C GLU A 53 27.60 -1.75 -14.21
N VAL A 54 26.65 -0.82 -14.21
CA VAL A 54 26.66 0.33 -13.28
C VAL A 54 25.65 0.05 -12.18
N VAL A 55 26.12 -0.07 -10.95
CA VAL A 55 25.24 -0.15 -9.79
C VAL A 55 24.86 1.27 -9.39
N CYS A 56 23.55 1.52 -9.40
CA CYS A 56 23.01 2.78 -8.89
C CYS A 56 22.46 2.59 -7.48
N VAL A 57 22.68 3.57 -6.61
CA VAL A 57 21.84 3.72 -5.43
C VAL A 57 20.53 4.33 -5.87
N VAL A 58 19.44 3.61 -5.58
CA VAL A 58 18.09 4.10 -5.76
C VAL A 58 17.57 4.58 -4.41
N TYR A 59 16.98 5.76 -4.41
CA TYR A 59 16.21 6.28 -3.30
C TYR A 59 14.76 6.37 -3.78
N PRO A 60 13.97 5.31 -3.57
CA PRO A 60 12.56 5.34 -3.90
C PRO A 60 11.81 6.23 -2.89
N PRO A 61 10.59 6.65 -3.21
CA PRO A 61 9.71 7.26 -2.23
C PRO A 61 9.50 6.31 -1.04
N LYS A 62 9.44 6.89 0.16
CA LYS A 62 9.36 6.10 1.40
C LYS A 62 8.04 5.33 1.53
N ARG A 63 6.96 5.95 1.05
CA ARG A 63 5.61 5.41 1.05
C ARG A 63 4.89 5.92 -0.20
N ASP A 64 4.42 4.99 -1.02
CA ASP A 64 3.53 5.27 -2.13
C ASP A 64 4.18 6.16 -3.22
N PHE A 65 3.43 7.10 -3.82
CA PHE A 65 3.94 7.99 -4.85
C PHE A 65 4.83 9.10 -4.29
N GLY A 66 5.97 9.34 -4.93
CA GLY A 66 6.79 10.48 -4.57
C GLY A 66 8.09 10.56 -5.36
N ARG A 67 8.99 11.42 -4.86
CA ARG A 67 10.24 11.70 -5.54
C ARG A 67 11.17 10.49 -5.51
N TYR A 68 11.61 10.11 -6.70
CA TYR A 68 12.60 9.10 -7.00
C TYR A 68 13.95 9.75 -7.30
N LEU A 69 15.02 9.12 -6.83
CA LEU A 69 16.38 9.57 -7.11
C LEU A 69 17.30 8.36 -7.37
N LYS A 70 17.92 8.33 -8.55
CA LYS A 70 18.90 7.31 -8.96
C LYS A 70 20.27 7.96 -9.13
N ILE A 71 21.24 7.52 -8.34
CA ILE A 71 22.61 8.02 -8.37
C ILE A 71 23.55 6.84 -8.70
N PRO A 72 24.32 6.90 -9.80
CA PRO A 72 25.38 5.95 -10.05
C PRO A 72 26.35 5.88 -8.87
N ASN A 73 26.62 4.68 -8.36
CA ASN A 73 27.48 4.46 -7.20
C ASN A 73 28.87 3.96 -7.60
N ARG A 74 28.90 2.87 -8.38
CA ARG A 74 30.11 2.17 -8.78
C ARG A 74 29.91 1.42 -10.09
N VAL A 75 31.00 1.10 -10.76
CA VAL A 75 31.02 0.23 -11.94
C VAL A 75 31.55 -1.14 -11.52
N LEU A 76 30.88 -2.19 -11.98
CA LEU A 76 31.27 -3.56 -11.74
C LEU A 76 31.60 -4.23 -13.07
N TRP A 77 32.67 -5.02 -13.08
CA TRP A 77 32.92 -6.02 -14.11
C TRP A 77 32.41 -7.35 -13.62
N ARG A 78 31.48 -7.91 -14.37
CA ARG A 78 30.99 -9.25 -14.17
C ARG A 78 31.71 -10.20 -15.09
N ILE A 79 32.32 -11.22 -14.50
CA ILE A 79 32.99 -12.28 -15.25
C ILE A 79 32.44 -13.64 -14.97
N VAL A 80 32.32 -14.41 -16.04
CA VAL A 80 31.81 -15.78 -16.02
C VAL A 80 32.91 -16.72 -16.53
N SER A 81 33.06 -17.86 -15.86
CA SER A 81 33.95 -18.93 -16.28
C SER A 81 33.48 -19.51 -17.61
N SER A 82 34.43 -19.77 -18.51
CA SER A 82 34.20 -20.55 -19.74
C SER A 82 33.86 -22.02 -19.45
N LYS A 83 34.35 -22.58 -18.34
CA LYS A 83 34.20 -23.99 -17.98
C LYS A 83 32.98 -24.19 -17.08
N PRO A 84 31.99 -25.00 -17.50
CA PRO A 84 30.89 -25.36 -16.61
C PRO A 84 31.35 -26.30 -15.50
N LYS A 85 30.70 -26.19 -14.34
CA LYS A 85 30.75 -27.11 -13.21
C LYS A 85 29.45 -27.89 -13.11
N LEU A 86 29.56 -29.11 -12.59
CA LEU A 86 28.43 -29.99 -12.32
C LEU A 86 28.19 -30.05 -10.81
N LYS A 87 26.94 -29.83 -10.39
CA LYS A 87 26.52 -30.02 -8.99
C LYS A 87 25.30 -30.94 -8.97
N ALA A 88 25.36 -31.98 -8.15
CA ALA A 88 24.19 -32.81 -7.88
C ALA A 88 23.32 -32.09 -6.82
N VAL A 89 22.10 -31.70 -7.21
CA VAL A 89 21.10 -31.08 -6.32
C VAL A 89 19.79 -31.79 -6.58
N ASP A 90 19.13 -32.24 -5.50
CA ASP A 90 17.81 -32.90 -5.56
C ASP A 90 17.72 -34.05 -6.59
N GLY A 91 18.76 -34.90 -6.61
CA GLY A 91 18.83 -36.04 -7.53
C GLY A 91 19.06 -35.67 -9.02
N ARG A 92 19.28 -34.39 -9.33
CA ARG A 92 19.57 -33.88 -10.69
C ARG A 92 20.99 -33.33 -10.76
N THR A 93 21.61 -33.44 -11.93
CA THR A 93 22.90 -32.81 -12.20
C THR A 93 22.66 -31.45 -12.85
N ILE A 94 22.92 -30.38 -12.11
CA ILE A 94 22.82 -29.01 -12.60
C ILE A 94 24.18 -28.59 -13.13
N THR A 95 24.17 -28.00 -14.32
CA THR A 95 25.34 -27.40 -14.93
C THR A 95 25.31 -25.90 -14.66
N PHE A 96 26.32 -25.37 -13.99
CA PHE A 96 26.43 -23.94 -13.70
C PHE A 96 27.85 -23.46 -13.99
N ARG A 97 28.06 -22.15 -14.08
CA ARG A 97 29.40 -21.56 -14.27
C ARG A 97 29.77 -20.74 -13.04
N ASP A 98 31.03 -20.80 -12.64
CA ASP A 98 31.53 -19.86 -11.65
C ASP A 98 31.44 -18.44 -12.22
N HIS A 99 31.18 -17.47 -11.36
CA HIS A 99 31.27 -16.07 -11.70
C HIS A 99 32.02 -15.31 -10.61
N ARG A 100 32.54 -14.13 -10.97
CA ARG A 100 33.11 -13.18 -10.03
C ARG A 100 32.67 -11.78 -10.43
N VAL A 101 32.46 -10.94 -9.43
CA VAL A 101 32.19 -9.52 -9.58
C VAL A 101 33.43 -8.77 -9.13
N ILE A 102 33.92 -7.88 -9.97
CA ILE A 102 35.10 -7.06 -9.73
C ILE A 102 34.64 -5.60 -9.72
N GLU A 103 34.93 -4.86 -8.66
CA GLU A 103 34.65 -3.43 -8.62
C GLU A 103 35.72 -2.69 -9.43
N VAL A 104 35.30 -1.85 -10.38
CA VAL A 104 36.21 -0.95 -11.08
C VAL A 104 36.35 0.31 -10.23
N PRO A 105 37.54 0.60 -9.66
CA PRO A 105 37.74 1.67 -8.68
C PRO A 105 37.77 3.05 -9.35
N THR A 106 36.64 3.46 -9.93
CA THR A 106 36.48 4.74 -10.62
C THR A 106 35.24 5.46 -10.11
N ALA A 107 35.29 6.79 -10.11
CA ALA A 107 34.16 7.61 -9.73
C ALA A 107 33.08 7.57 -10.82
N THR A 108 31.85 7.27 -10.42
CA THR A 108 30.69 7.41 -11.31
C THR A 108 30.05 8.78 -11.12
N TYR A 109 29.61 9.37 -12.23
CA TYR A 109 28.97 10.68 -12.23
C TYR A 109 27.58 10.61 -12.83
N GLY A 110 26.65 11.40 -12.29
CA GLY A 110 25.29 11.49 -12.80
C GLY A 110 24.28 11.55 -11.67
N LYS A 111 23.10 12.05 -12.01
CA LYS A 111 21.96 12.08 -11.11
C LYS A 111 20.71 12.07 -11.97
N TYR A 112 19.85 11.10 -11.75
CA TYR A 112 18.53 11.05 -12.35
C TYR A 112 17.49 11.23 -11.25
N SER A 113 16.52 12.10 -11.46
CA SER A 113 15.42 12.29 -10.52
C SER A 113 14.11 12.37 -11.24
N ASP A 114 13.11 11.69 -10.69
CA ASP A 114 11.77 11.62 -11.24
C ASP A 114 10.74 11.47 -10.11
N TYR A 115 9.50 11.12 -10.45
CA TYR A 115 8.51 10.62 -9.50
C TYR A 115 8.14 9.19 -9.87
N THR A 116 7.89 8.36 -8.86
CA THR A 116 7.42 6.99 -9.04
C THR A 116 6.69 6.50 -7.80
N TYR A 117 6.21 5.25 -7.84
CA TYR A 117 5.67 4.54 -6.69
C TYR A 117 6.74 3.64 -6.08
N GLY A 118 6.78 3.57 -4.76
CA GLY A 118 7.73 2.71 -4.07
C GLY A 118 7.46 2.55 -2.58
N PHE A 119 8.05 1.49 -2.06
CA PHE A 119 8.10 1.18 -0.66
C PHE A 119 9.54 1.05 -0.20
N PHE A 120 9.78 1.55 1.01
CA PHE A 120 11.04 1.48 1.69
C PHE A 120 10.82 1.02 3.13
N PHE A 121 11.35 -0.14 3.47
CA PHE A 121 11.18 -0.76 4.78
C PHE A 121 12.53 -0.97 5.46
N GLU A 122 12.58 -0.61 6.74
CA GLU A 122 13.61 -1.15 7.64
C GLU A 122 13.22 -2.60 7.97
N LEU A 123 14.16 -3.51 7.76
CA LEU A 123 14.02 -4.92 8.11
C LEU A 123 14.48 -5.16 9.55
N ASP A 124 13.94 -6.19 10.18
CA ASP A 124 14.45 -6.67 11.46
C ASP A 124 15.96 -6.98 11.35
N PRO A 125 16.81 -6.55 12.29
CA PRO A 125 18.24 -6.83 12.26
C PRO A 125 18.58 -8.33 12.17
N ALA A 126 17.70 -9.22 12.62
CA ALA A 126 17.85 -10.67 12.53
C ALA A 126 17.58 -11.23 11.12
N GLU A 127 17.06 -10.44 10.17
CA GLU A 127 16.77 -10.93 8.82
C GLU A 127 18.03 -11.33 8.06
N ASP A 128 17.99 -12.47 7.37
CA ASP A 128 19.05 -12.87 6.45
C ASP A 128 18.80 -12.23 5.08
N LEU A 129 19.71 -11.35 4.62
CA LEU A 129 19.56 -10.64 3.35
C LEU A 129 19.63 -11.56 2.13
N THR A 130 20.41 -12.65 2.20
CA THR A 130 20.51 -13.63 1.12
C THR A 130 19.18 -14.37 0.99
N LEU A 131 18.61 -14.82 2.11
CA LEU A 131 17.30 -15.50 2.09
C LEU A 131 16.15 -14.55 1.73
N MET A 132 16.20 -13.29 2.18
CA MET A 132 15.26 -12.24 1.74
C MET A 132 15.34 -12.00 0.23
N ARG A 133 16.55 -11.98 -0.35
CA ARG A 133 16.74 -11.82 -1.81
C ARG A 133 16.09 -12.96 -2.58
N ILE A 134 16.32 -14.20 -2.14
CA ILE A 134 15.70 -15.40 -2.73
C ILE A 134 14.16 -15.33 -2.62
N GLY A 135 13.64 -14.88 -1.47
CA GLY A 135 12.21 -14.69 -1.26
C GLY A 135 11.61 -13.63 -2.20
N LEU A 136 12.28 -12.48 -2.36
CA LEU A 136 11.87 -11.43 -3.30
C LEU A 136 11.92 -11.91 -4.74
N ALA A 137 12.92 -12.71 -5.11
CA ALA A 137 12.99 -13.32 -6.44
C ALA A 137 11.79 -14.25 -6.70
N LEU A 138 11.41 -15.09 -5.72
CA LEU A 138 10.20 -15.90 -5.84
C LEU A 138 8.93 -15.03 -5.93
N LEU A 139 8.82 -13.97 -5.13
CA LEU A 139 7.72 -13.01 -5.23
C LEU A 139 7.58 -12.48 -6.66
N MET A 140 8.68 -12.06 -7.29
CA MET A 140 8.67 -11.60 -8.69
C MET A 140 8.16 -12.65 -9.67
N ILE A 141 8.55 -13.92 -9.49
CA ILE A 141 8.05 -15.04 -10.30
C ILE A 141 6.55 -15.23 -10.13
N VAL A 142 6.05 -15.17 -8.90
CA VAL A 142 4.61 -15.30 -8.61
C VAL A 142 3.83 -14.16 -9.24
N LEU A 143 4.29 -12.91 -9.09
CA LEU A 143 3.69 -11.74 -9.72
C LEU A 143 3.67 -11.89 -11.25
N ARG A 144 4.75 -12.42 -11.84
CA ARG A 144 4.82 -12.68 -13.28
C ARG A 144 3.87 -13.77 -13.75
N LYS A 145 3.83 -14.92 -13.09
CA LYS A 145 3.05 -16.08 -13.57
C LYS A 145 1.57 -15.99 -13.20
N LYS A 146 1.24 -15.46 -12.02
CA LYS A 146 -0.15 -15.39 -11.53
C LYS A 146 -0.83 -14.08 -11.89
N LEU A 147 -0.12 -12.95 -11.82
CA LEU A 147 -0.67 -11.62 -12.10
C LEU A 147 -0.22 -11.03 -13.44
N ARG A 148 0.60 -11.74 -14.21
CA ARG A 148 1.10 -11.33 -15.55
C ARG A 148 1.91 -10.03 -15.55
N ILE A 149 2.48 -9.65 -14.40
CA ILE A 149 3.29 -8.44 -14.24
C ILE A 149 4.69 -8.70 -14.82
N PRO A 150 5.16 -7.93 -15.83
CA PRO A 150 6.53 -8.04 -16.34
C PRO A 150 7.58 -7.81 -15.23
N PHE A 151 8.74 -8.47 -15.33
CA PHE A 151 9.80 -8.36 -14.32
C PHE A 151 10.35 -6.93 -14.21
N GLU A 152 10.31 -6.17 -15.30
CA GLU A 152 10.82 -4.81 -15.38
C GLU A 152 9.85 -3.78 -14.79
N THR A 153 8.61 -4.18 -14.47
CA THR A 153 7.61 -3.27 -13.90
C THR A 153 7.83 -3.01 -12.41
N LEU A 154 8.42 -3.97 -11.69
CA LEU A 154 8.72 -3.85 -10.27
C LEU A 154 10.16 -4.27 -10.03
N MET A 155 10.96 -3.40 -9.44
CA MET A 155 12.32 -3.72 -9.03
C MET A 155 12.41 -3.75 -7.52
N TYR A 156 13.16 -4.71 -7.00
CA TYR A 156 13.51 -4.76 -5.59
C TYR A 156 15.01 -4.59 -5.38
N SER A 157 15.38 -4.16 -4.18
CA SER A 157 16.76 -4.16 -3.73
C SER A 157 16.81 -4.31 -2.21
N LEU A 158 17.97 -4.78 -1.74
CA LEU A 158 18.27 -5.02 -0.34
C LEU A 158 19.58 -4.32 -0.01
N GLY A 159 19.59 -3.60 1.10
CA GLY A 159 20.74 -2.85 1.56
C GLY A 159 21.04 -3.09 3.03
N ALA A 160 22.29 -2.83 3.41
CA ALA A 160 22.71 -2.76 4.80
C ALA A 160 23.47 -1.46 5.06
N VAL A 161 23.13 -0.77 6.15
CA VAL A 161 23.83 0.42 6.63
C VAL A 161 24.18 0.18 8.10
N GLY A 162 25.43 -0.20 8.37
CA GLY A 162 25.82 -0.70 9.69
C GLY A 162 25.04 -1.97 10.04
N GLU A 163 24.36 -1.96 11.18
CA GLU A 163 23.51 -3.08 11.63
C GLU A 163 22.08 -3.02 11.08
N LYS A 164 21.72 -1.94 10.38
CA LYS A 164 20.38 -1.75 9.83
C LYS A 164 20.27 -2.39 8.46
N LYS A 165 19.21 -3.16 8.26
CA LYS A 165 18.88 -3.84 7.01
C LYS A 165 17.67 -3.17 6.38
N LEU A 166 17.66 -3.08 5.06
CA LEU A 166 16.68 -2.32 4.30
C LEU A 166 16.15 -3.16 3.14
N MET A 167 14.87 -3.04 2.88
CA MET A 167 14.19 -3.59 1.71
C MET A 167 13.47 -2.48 0.96
N GLU A 168 13.68 -2.45 -0.34
CA GLU A 168 13.02 -1.52 -1.24
C GLU A 168 12.32 -2.28 -2.37
N ILE A 169 11.12 -1.82 -2.72
CA ILE A 169 10.35 -2.27 -3.87
C ILE A 169 9.85 -1.01 -4.57
N HIS A 170 10.14 -0.83 -5.86
CA HIS A 170 9.72 0.37 -6.58
C HIS A 170 9.37 0.06 -8.03
N GLU A 171 8.59 0.95 -8.63
CA GLU A 171 8.32 0.91 -10.06
C GLU A 171 9.39 1.73 -10.79
N PRO A 172 10.09 1.17 -11.78
CA PRO A 172 11.01 1.97 -12.60
C PRO A 172 10.28 3.06 -13.40
N GLU A 173 9.04 2.78 -13.77
CA GLU A 173 8.12 3.69 -14.48
C GLU A 173 6.84 3.86 -13.65
N SER A 174 6.30 5.08 -13.56
CA SER A 174 5.10 5.39 -12.76
C SER A 174 3.81 4.74 -13.31
N ALA A 175 3.54 3.49 -12.92
CA ALA A 175 2.34 2.74 -13.32
C ALA A 175 1.23 2.72 -12.24
N GLY A 176 1.57 2.96 -10.98
CA GLY A 176 0.66 2.90 -9.84
C GLY A 176 0.15 1.48 -9.58
N LEU A 177 0.97 0.47 -9.85
CA LEU A 177 0.70 -0.94 -9.65
C LEU A 177 0.88 -1.36 -8.19
N ILE A 178 1.97 -0.92 -7.55
CA ILE A 178 2.31 -1.21 -6.15
C ILE A 178 1.16 -0.81 -5.21
N GLU A 179 0.55 0.36 -5.47
CA GLU A 179 -0.58 0.90 -4.71
C GLU A 179 -1.86 0.07 -4.92
N LYS A 180 -2.11 -0.39 -6.15
CA LYS A 180 -3.35 -1.09 -6.54
C LYS A 180 -3.33 -2.59 -6.25
N LEU A 181 -2.16 -3.16 -6.00
CA LEU A 181 -2.03 -4.59 -5.71
C LEU A 181 -2.71 -4.94 -4.37
N ASP A 182 -3.56 -5.96 -4.39
CA ASP A 182 -4.02 -6.59 -3.16
C ASP A 182 -2.91 -7.50 -2.61
N TRP A 183 -2.12 -6.96 -1.69
CA TRP A 183 -1.01 -7.68 -1.08
C TRP A 183 -1.45 -8.87 -0.22
N LEU A 184 -2.70 -8.93 0.23
CA LEU A 184 -3.25 -10.13 0.90
C LEU A 184 -3.51 -11.25 -0.11
N GLU A 185 -4.02 -10.90 -1.29
CA GLU A 185 -4.14 -11.86 -2.41
C GLU A 185 -2.75 -12.35 -2.86
N VAL A 186 -1.78 -11.45 -3.00
CA VAL A 186 -0.38 -11.82 -3.33
C VAL A 186 0.18 -12.80 -2.30
N LYS A 187 -0.03 -12.56 -1.00
CA LYS A 187 0.39 -13.49 0.06
C LYS A 187 -0.20 -14.89 -0.14
N LYS A 188 -1.51 -15.00 -0.37
CA LYS A 188 -2.18 -16.28 -0.64
C LYS A 188 -1.62 -16.97 -1.88
N LEU A 189 -1.40 -16.20 -2.95
CA LEU A 189 -0.84 -16.73 -4.19
C LEU A 189 0.55 -17.33 -3.98
N ILE A 190 1.38 -16.75 -3.12
CA ILE A 190 2.71 -17.29 -2.75
C ILE A 190 2.57 -18.59 -1.95
N GLU A 191 1.69 -18.60 -0.95
CA GLU A 191 1.46 -19.76 -0.07
C GLU A 191 0.97 -20.97 -0.87
N GLU A 192 0.06 -20.75 -1.82
CA GLU A 192 -0.50 -21.80 -2.69
C GLU A 192 0.38 -22.13 -3.90
N TYR A 193 1.39 -21.31 -4.20
CA TYR A 193 2.23 -21.46 -5.39
C TYR A 193 2.93 -22.82 -5.39
N GLN A 194 3.02 -23.51 -6.52
CA GLN A 194 3.81 -24.73 -6.66
C GLN A 194 4.93 -24.47 -7.67
N PRO A 195 6.20 -24.41 -7.22
CA PRO A 195 7.32 -24.16 -8.11
C PRO A 195 7.50 -25.26 -9.15
N GLU A 196 7.81 -24.84 -10.36
CA GLU A 196 8.02 -25.69 -11.52
C GLU A 196 9.45 -25.49 -12.06
N PRO A 197 9.98 -26.42 -12.87
CA PRO A 197 11.33 -26.28 -13.43
C PRO A 197 11.58 -24.98 -14.19
N LEU A 198 10.53 -24.40 -14.80
CA LEU A 198 10.63 -23.11 -15.49
C LEU A 198 10.96 -21.96 -14.52
N ASP A 199 10.58 -22.07 -13.26
CA ASP A 199 10.77 -20.99 -12.27
C ASP A 199 12.25 -20.81 -11.91
N GLU A 200 13.03 -21.88 -11.98
CA GLU A 200 14.48 -21.85 -11.88
C GLU A 200 15.10 -21.00 -13.00
N VAL A 201 14.69 -21.26 -14.25
CA VAL A 201 15.13 -20.52 -15.43
C VAL A 201 14.66 -19.06 -15.38
N LEU A 202 13.45 -18.80 -14.87
CA LEU A 202 12.95 -17.46 -14.68
C LEU A 202 13.78 -16.70 -13.64
N MET A 203 14.08 -17.31 -12.50
CA MET A 203 14.94 -16.69 -11.48
C MET A 203 16.29 -16.32 -12.04
N GLU A 204 16.94 -17.26 -12.75
CA GLU A 204 18.21 -17.03 -13.44
C GLU A 204 18.11 -15.86 -14.43
N SER A 205 16.99 -15.72 -15.15
CA SER A 205 16.86 -14.70 -16.19
C SER A 205 16.82 -13.25 -15.70
N PHE A 206 16.34 -12.98 -14.48
CA PHE A 206 16.21 -11.60 -13.97
C PHE A 206 17.06 -11.30 -12.71
N ASP A 207 17.37 -12.31 -11.87
CA ASP A 207 18.26 -12.15 -10.72
C ASP A 207 19.20 -13.36 -10.58
N GLU A 208 20.26 -13.35 -11.40
CA GLU A 208 21.30 -14.37 -11.38
C GLU A 208 22.01 -14.50 -10.01
N TYR A 209 22.05 -13.43 -9.20
CA TYR A 209 22.65 -13.48 -7.85
C TYR A 209 21.76 -14.29 -6.91
N ALA A 210 20.46 -13.98 -6.88
CA ALA A 210 19.48 -14.76 -6.13
C ALA A 210 19.54 -16.23 -6.53
N TYR A 211 19.62 -16.51 -7.83
CA TYR A 211 19.70 -17.88 -8.34
C TYR A 211 20.97 -18.62 -7.90
N SER A 212 22.14 -17.98 -7.98
CA SER A 212 23.40 -18.57 -7.51
C SER A 212 23.38 -18.90 -6.02
N ASP A 213 22.87 -17.98 -5.20
CA ASP A 213 22.70 -18.22 -3.76
C ASP A 213 21.67 -19.34 -3.52
N PHE A 214 20.62 -19.40 -4.32
CA PHE A 214 19.59 -20.42 -4.25
C PHE A 214 20.12 -21.82 -4.58
N ILE A 215 20.98 -21.97 -5.59
CA ILE A 215 21.71 -23.23 -5.88
C ILE A 215 22.60 -23.61 -4.70
N THR A 216 23.22 -22.64 -4.03
CA THR A 216 24.11 -22.89 -2.89
C THR A 216 23.37 -23.52 -1.73
N ILE A 217 22.14 -23.08 -1.45
CA ILE A 217 21.25 -23.65 -0.42
C ILE A 217 20.41 -24.85 -0.90
N GLY A 218 20.69 -25.37 -2.11
CA GLY A 218 20.10 -26.60 -2.62
C GLY A 218 18.69 -26.45 -3.21
N LEU A 219 18.35 -25.27 -3.75
CA LEU A 219 17.05 -25.00 -4.39
C LEU A 219 15.84 -25.28 -3.48
N ASN A 220 15.97 -24.95 -2.19
CA ASN A 220 14.92 -25.15 -1.22
C ASN A 220 13.76 -24.14 -1.41
N TRP A 221 12.81 -24.49 -2.26
CA TRP A 221 11.66 -23.66 -2.59
C TRP A 221 10.73 -23.35 -1.40
N ASP A 222 10.65 -24.23 -0.40
CA ASP A 222 9.86 -23.96 0.81
C ASP A 222 10.49 -22.85 1.65
N LEU A 223 11.83 -22.77 1.67
CA LEU A 223 12.54 -21.66 2.27
C LEU A 223 12.30 -20.36 1.49
N ALA A 224 12.37 -20.41 0.16
CA ALA A 224 12.07 -19.25 -0.70
C ALA A 224 10.64 -18.73 -0.46
N LYS A 225 9.64 -19.60 -0.39
CA LYS A 225 8.24 -19.25 -0.07
C LYS A 225 8.11 -18.54 1.28
N ARG A 226 8.74 -19.08 2.33
CA ARG A 226 8.69 -18.48 3.67
C ARG A 226 9.22 -17.04 3.66
N TYR A 227 10.34 -16.80 2.98
CA TYR A 227 10.92 -15.46 2.90
C TYR A 227 10.15 -14.53 1.94
N ALA A 228 9.52 -15.07 0.89
CA ALA A 228 8.63 -14.31 0.02
C ALA A 228 7.39 -13.82 0.79
N VAL A 229 6.77 -14.70 1.59
CA VAL A 229 5.67 -14.32 2.50
C VAL A 229 6.13 -13.26 3.49
N LYS A 230 7.32 -13.43 4.08
CA LYS A 230 7.88 -12.46 5.03
C LYS A 230 8.08 -11.07 4.41
N ALA A 231 8.57 -10.99 3.17
CA ALA A 231 8.68 -9.73 2.43
C ALA A 231 7.31 -9.05 2.25
N VAL A 232 6.26 -9.82 1.89
CA VAL A 232 4.90 -9.30 1.79
C VAL A 232 4.34 -8.88 3.14
N GLU A 233 4.70 -9.55 4.24
CA GLU A 233 4.31 -9.14 5.59
C GLU A 233 4.86 -7.77 5.97
N TYR A 234 6.08 -7.40 5.57
CA TYR A 234 6.57 -6.04 5.76
C TYR A 234 5.72 -5.00 5.02
N VAL A 235 5.26 -5.32 3.79
CA VAL A 235 4.33 -4.46 3.04
C VAL A 235 3.00 -4.32 3.78
N LEU A 236 2.43 -5.44 4.22
CA LEU A 236 1.16 -5.48 4.94
C LEU A 236 1.24 -4.79 6.32
N LEU A 237 2.38 -4.85 6.99
CA LEU A 237 2.60 -4.19 8.27
C LEU A 237 2.49 -2.67 8.13
N ASP A 238 3.06 -2.08 7.09
CA ASP A 238 2.85 -0.65 6.83
C ASP A 238 1.40 -0.36 6.46
N GLN A 239 0.68 -1.28 5.81
CA GLN A 239 -0.74 -1.14 5.51
C GLN A 239 -1.67 -1.34 6.72
N ARG A 240 -1.16 -1.59 7.93
CA ARG A 240 -1.98 -1.77 9.13
C ARG A 240 -1.76 -0.66 10.15
N ILE A 241 -2.83 -0.29 10.84
CA ILE A 241 -2.77 0.57 12.04
C ILE A 241 -2.98 -0.29 13.26
N THR A 242 -2.12 -0.09 14.25
CA THR A 242 -2.29 -0.71 15.56
C THR A 242 -3.18 0.20 16.40
N LEU A 243 -4.34 -0.31 16.79
CA LEU A 243 -5.25 0.36 17.70
C LEU A 243 -5.30 -0.40 19.02
N LYS A 244 -5.28 0.33 20.13
CA LYS A 244 -5.61 -0.24 21.43
C LYS A 244 -7.12 -0.29 21.54
N PHE A 245 -7.70 -1.49 21.54
CA PHE A 245 -9.13 -1.70 21.69
C PHE A 245 -9.37 -2.49 22.96
N LYS A 246 -9.96 -1.84 23.99
CA LYS A 246 -9.94 -2.32 25.38
C LYS A 246 -8.48 -2.58 25.85
N ASP A 247 -8.17 -3.78 26.33
CA ASP A 247 -6.83 -4.19 26.76
C ASP A 247 -6.05 -4.95 25.68
N LEU A 248 -6.59 -5.04 24.46
CA LEU A 248 -5.97 -5.74 23.34
C LEU A 248 -5.44 -4.76 22.30
N TYR A 249 -4.25 -5.05 21.77
CA TYR A 249 -3.76 -4.41 20.55
C TYR A 249 -4.34 -5.13 19.33
N LEU A 250 -5.17 -4.42 18.57
CA LEU A 250 -5.72 -4.86 17.30
C LEU A 250 -4.90 -4.26 16.16
N SER A 251 -4.60 -5.10 15.17
CA SER A 251 -3.91 -4.69 13.94
C SER A 251 -4.95 -4.69 12.82
N ILE A 252 -5.53 -3.51 12.55
CA ILE A 252 -6.58 -3.35 11.54
C ILE A 252 -5.98 -2.79 10.24
N PRO A 253 -6.55 -3.07 9.07
CA PRO A 253 -6.08 -2.46 7.82
C PRO A 253 -6.25 -0.94 7.89
N LYS A 254 -5.33 -0.21 7.24
CA LYS A 254 -5.47 1.23 7.00
C LYS A 254 -6.74 1.46 6.16
N PRO A 255 -7.47 2.55 6.43
CA PRO A 255 -8.54 2.98 5.54
C PRO A 255 -8.05 3.14 4.10
N SER A 256 -8.80 2.58 3.15
CA SER A 256 -8.52 2.65 1.71
C SER A 256 -9.77 2.30 0.91
N ARG A 257 -9.87 2.82 -0.32
CA ARG A 257 -10.90 2.44 -1.29
C ARG A 257 -10.82 0.98 -1.74
N ALA A 258 -9.64 0.35 -1.64
CA ALA A 258 -9.44 -1.06 -1.97
C ALA A 258 -10.29 -2.00 -1.11
N LEU A 259 -10.66 -1.58 0.11
CA LEU A 259 -11.50 -2.37 1.01
C LEU A 259 -12.97 -2.45 0.57
N LYS A 260 -13.38 -1.69 -0.47
CA LYS A 260 -14.75 -1.65 -1.01
C LYS A 260 -15.82 -1.44 0.07
N ILE A 261 -15.50 -0.60 1.05
CA ILE A 261 -16.41 -0.16 2.10
C ILE A 261 -16.40 1.37 2.15
N ALA A 262 -17.54 1.99 2.42
CA ALA A 262 -17.67 3.42 2.60
C ALA A 262 -18.65 3.72 3.72
N SER A 263 -18.38 4.72 4.55
CA SER A 263 -19.25 5.11 5.67
C SER A 263 -20.04 6.36 5.32
N ILE A 264 -21.31 6.41 5.72
CA ILE A 264 -22.21 7.55 5.50
C ILE A 264 -22.93 7.92 6.80
N ASP A 265 -23.08 9.23 7.01
CA ASP A 265 -23.87 9.78 8.11
C ASP A 265 -24.59 11.07 7.66
N ALA A 266 -25.71 11.38 8.31
CA ALA A 266 -26.52 12.54 7.97
C ALA A 266 -27.26 13.13 9.19
N LEU A 267 -27.29 14.45 9.26
CA LEU A 267 -27.97 15.19 10.30
C LEU A 267 -28.93 16.22 9.71
N PHE A 268 -30.23 16.04 10.00
CA PHE A 268 -31.25 17.04 9.67
C PHE A 268 -31.52 17.94 10.88
N LEU A 269 -31.31 19.24 10.69
CA LEU A 269 -31.53 20.28 11.69
C LEU A 269 -32.72 21.15 11.28
N LYS A 270 -33.82 21.05 12.02
CA LYS A 270 -35.03 21.84 11.77
C LYS A 270 -34.89 23.24 12.40
N LEU A 271 -34.75 24.27 11.56
CA LEU A 271 -34.46 25.63 12.03
C LEU A 271 -35.74 26.40 12.41
N MET A 272 -36.83 26.15 11.70
CA MET A 272 -38.13 26.76 11.99
C MET A 272 -39.23 25.70 12.05
N ASP A 273 -39.80 25.50 13.24
CA ASP A 273 -40.76 24.41 13.48
C ASP A 273 -42.05 24.54 12.66
N GLN A 274 -42.57 25.76 12.56
CA GLN A 274 -43.85 26.04 11.90
C GLN A 274 -43.76 26.12 10.37
N ALA A 275 -42.56 26.38 9.82
CA ALA A 275 -42.36 26.61 8.40
C ALA A 275 -41.80 25.40 7.65
N ASP A 276 -41.55 24.26 8.31
CA ASP A 276 -40.88 23.10 7.70
C ASP A 276 -39.55 23.48 6.99
N THR A 277 -38.83 24.42 7.61
CA THR A 277 -37.55 24.96 7.13
C THR A 277 -36.41 24.36 7.95
N GLY A 278 -35.37 23.89 7.27
CA GLY A 278 -34.23 23.24 7.90
C GLY A 278 -33.05 23.01 6.97
N MET A 279 -32.02 22.40 7.54
CA MET A 279 -30.75 22.11 6.88
C MET A 279 -30.42 20.63 7.08
N LEU A 280 -30.17 19.90 5.99
CA LEU A 280 -29.64 18.55 6.03
C LEU A 280 -28.18 18.59 5.59
N SER A 281 -27.28 18.13 6.46
CA SER A 281 -25.90 17.89 6.06
C SER A 281 -25.64 16.40 6.03
N LEU A 282 -24.82 15.98 5.07
CA LEU A 282 -24.47 14.59 4.79
C LEU A 282 -22.97 14.51 4.56
N ALA A 283 -22.36 13.44 5.05
CA ALA A 283 -20.96 13.13 4.78
C ALA A 283 -20.81 11.67 4.35
N ILE A 284 -19.86 11.43 3.45
CA ILE A 284 -19.46 10.11 2.98
C ILE A 284 -17.94 10.02 3.07
N TYR A 285 -17.43 8.89 3.54
CA TYR A 285 -16.00 8.58 3.55
C TYR A 285 -15.76 7.22 2.89
N ASP A 286 -14.94 7.19 1.85
CA ASP A 286 -14.66 6.01 1.02
C ASP A 286 -13.40 5.24 1.46
N GLY A 287 -12.78 5.64 2.58
CA GLY A 287 -11.51 5.14 3.07
C GLY A 287 -10.35 6.09 2.82
N GLU A 288 -10.47 7.05 1.91
CA GLU A 288 -9.41 8.03 1.61
C GLU A 288 -9.92 9.46 1.72
N ASN A 289 -11.06 9.77 1.10
CA ASN A 289 -11.59 11.12 0.98
C ASN A 289 -12.95 11.25 1.67
N VAL A 290 -13.14 12.37 2.36
CA VAL A 290 -14.47 12.76 2.87
C VAL A 290 -15.12 13.70 1.87
N LYS A 291 -16.34 13.37 1.45
CA LYS A 291 -17.21 14.25 0.68
C LYS A 291 -18.41 14.64 1.54
N SER A 292 -18.59 15.94 1.77
CA SER A 292 -19.75 16.49 2.46
C SER A 292 -20.57 17.38 1.52
N SER A 293 -21.87 17.45 1.76
CA SER A 293 -22.72 18.49 1.20
C SER A 293 -23.90 18.78 2.11
N THR A 294 -24.42 20.00 1.97
CA THR A 294 -25.50 20.55 2.77
C THR A 294 -26.64 20.98 1.86
N ILE A 295 -27.81 20.41 2.11
CA ILE A 295 -29.06 20.65 1.39
C ILE A 295 -29.99 21.47 2.28
N TYR A 296 -30.65 22.44 1.68
CA TYR A 296 -31.61 23.29 2.37
C TYR A 296 -33.04 22.94 2.01
N LYS A 297 -33.90 22.96 3.02
CA LYS A 297 -35.35 22.87 2.89
C LYS A 297 -35.93 24.20 3.33
N ASP A 298 -36.61 24.90 2.43
CA ASP A 298 -37.20 26.20 2.68
C ASP A 298 -38.70 26.17 2.43
N PHE A 299 -39.52 26.39 3.46
CA PHE A 299 -40.98 26.34 3.37
C PHE A 299 -41.52 25.06 2.71
N GLY A 300 -40.91 23.90 3.02
CA GLY A 300 -41.26 22.61 2.42
C GLY A 300 -40.64 22.34 1.04
N LEU A 301 -40.02 23.33 0.40
CA LEU A 301 -39.34 23.20 -0.89
C LEU A 301 -37.89 22.79 -0.67
N LEU A 302 -37.46 21.73 -1.36
CA LEU A 302 -36.08 21.26 -1.34
C LEU A 302 -35.25 22.04 -2.37
N HIS A 303 -34.08 22.52 -1.98
CA HIS A 303 -33.06 22.99 -2.91
C HIS A 303 -32.15 21.82 -3.29
N PRO A 304 -32.32 21.21 -4.48
CA PRO A 304 -31.60 19.98 -4.83
C PRO A 304 -30.10 20.24 -4.97
N ASP A 305 -29.30 19.32 -4.43
CA ASP A 305 -27.87 19.19 -4.72
C ASP A 305 -27.59 17.74 -5.16
N PRO A 306 -27.34 17.48 -6.46
CA PRO A 306 -27.14 16.13 -6.97
C PRO A 306 -25.79 15.52 -6.56
N SER A 307 -24.88 16.32 -5.98
CA SER A 307 -23.49 15.90 -5.76
C SER A 307 -23.34 14.66 -4.87
N ILE A 308 -24.22 14.49 -3.88
CA ILE A 308 -24.25 13.34 -2.96
C ILE A 308 -24.92 12.14 -3.59
N GLU A 309 -26.07 12.33 -4.25
CA GLU A 309 -26.77 11.23 -4.92
C GLU A 309 -25.88 10.57 -5.97
N LEU A 310 -25.12 11.37 -6.72
CA LEU A 310 -24.11 10.89 -7.66
C LEU A 310 -22.95 10.18 -6.96
N ALA A 311 -22.49 10.67 -5.81
CA ALA A 311 -21.42 10.02 -5.05
C ALA A 311 -21.83 8.64 -4.54
N ILE A 312 -23.02 8.54 -3.95
CA ILE A 312 -23.57 7.26 -3.47
C ILE A 312 -23.79 6.30 -4.64
N SER A 313 -24.34 6.79 -5.75
CA SER A 313 -24.53 5.97 -6.96
C SER A 313 -23.21 5.44 -7.53
N SER A 314 -22.15 6.25 -7.54
CA SER A 314 -20.81 5.83 -7.96
C SER A 314 -20.28 4.70 -7.08
N LEU A 315 -20.38 4.85 -5.75
CA LEU A 315 -19.95 3.83 -4.80
C LEU A 315 -20.72 2.51 -4.99
N ILE A 316 -22.04 2.59 -5.22
CA ILE A 316 -22.87 1.41 -5.48
C ILE A 316 -22.42 0.69 -6.75
N ASN A 317 -22.18 1.44 -7.84
CA ASN A 317 -21.72 0.89 -9.12
C ASN A 317 -20.31 0.30 -9.06
N GLU A 318 -19.47 0.79 -8.13
CA GLU A 318 -18.13 0.25 -7.86
C GLU A 318 -18.12 -0.89 -6.83
N ASP A 319 -19.30 -1.46 -6.51
CA ASP A 319 -19.50 -2.58 -5.58
C ASP A 319 -19.12 -2.31 -4.12
N PHE A 320 -19.19 -1.06 -3.67
CA PHE A 320 -18.96 -0.74 -2.26
C PHE A 320 -20.11 -1.24 -1.36
N THR A 321 -19.75 -1.60 -0.13
CA THR A 321 -20.68 -1.81 0.99
C THR A 321 -20.74 -0.55 1.84
N LEU A 322 -21.95 -0.09 2.18
CA LEU A 322 -22.13 1.12 2.99
C LEU A 322 -22.16 0.81 4.48
N LEU A 323 -21.47 1.62 5.28
CA LEU A 323 -21.45 1.56 6.74
C LEU A 323 -22.26 2.73 7.29
N VAL A 324 -23.18 2.44 8.21
CA VAL A 324 -24.03 3.44 8.86
C VAL A 324 -24.00 3.23 10.36
N TYR A 325 -24.33 4.26 11.14
CA TYR A 325 -24.46 4.14 12.60
C TYR A 325 -25.89 4.47 13.02
N GLY A 326 -26.76 3.46 12.98
CA GLY A 326 -28.20 3.64 13.11
C GLY A 326 -28.88 3.90 11.76
N LEU A 327 -29.19 2.83 11.04
CA LEU A 327 -29.87 2.85 9.74
C LEU A 327 -31.22 3.58 9.80
N GLU A 328 -32.01 3.35 10.85
CA GLU A 328 -33.30 4.02 11.01
C GLU A 328 -33.14 5.53 11.18
N GLN A 329 -32.12 5.98 11.91
CA GLN A 329 -31.87 7.40 12.15
C GLN A 329 -31.49 8.09 10.85
N LEU A 330 -30.58 7.50 10.08
CA LEU A 330 -30.20 7.98 8.75
C LEU A 330 -31.43 8.11 7.83
N GLN A 331 -32.26 7.06 7.75
CA GLN A 331 -33.48 7.08 6.94
C GLN A 331 -34.44 8.18 7.38
N ARG A 332 -34.64 8.39 8.69
CA ARG A 332 -35.48 9.47 9.22
C ARG A 332 -34.94 10.84 8.85
N SER A 333 -33.63 11.07 8.94
CA SER A 333 -32.99 12.33 8.52
C SER A 333 -33.23 12.62 7.05
N LEU A 334 -33.03 11.63 6.18
CA LEU A 334 -33.25 11.74 4.73
C LEU A 334 -34.73 12.05 4.39
N ILE A 335 -35.66 11.28 4.97
CA ILE A 335 -37.10 11.45 4.73
C ILE A 335 -37.59 12.82 5.22
N SER A 336 -37.11 13.29 6.38
CA SER A 336 -37.52 14.56 6.98
C SER A 336 -37.15 15.77 6.11
N CYS A 337 -36.01 15.70 5.43
CA CYS A 337 -35.59 16.73 4.49
C CYS A 337 -36.34 16.63 3.14
N GLY A 338 -36.84 15.46 2.76
CA GLY A 338 -37.56 15.23 1.50
C GLY A 338 -36.86 14.27 0.53
N LEU A 339 -35.71 13.69 0.92
CA LEU A 339 -34.92 12.74 0.12
C LEU A 339 -35.44 11.30 0.24
N LYS A 340 -36.73 11.09 -0.10
CA LYS A 340 -37.38 9.78 0.04
C LYS A 340 -36.78 8.73 -0.89
N SER A 341 -36.38 9.10 -2.10
CA SER A 341 -35.71 8.22 -3.08
C SER A 341 -34.43 7.62 -2.49
N LEU A 342 -33.58 8.47 -1.91
CA LEU A 342 -32.32 8.05 -1.31
C LEU A 342 -32.53 7.16 -0.08
N ALA A 343 -33.52 7.50 0.76
CA ALA A 343 -33.88 6.66 1.90
C ALA A 343 -34.34 5.25 1.48
N LEU A 344 -35.12 5.14 0.40
CA LEU A 344 -35.55 3.85 -0.16
C LEU A 344 -34.39 3.07 -0.78
N MET A 345 -33.47 3.75 -1.46
CA MET A 345 -32.25 3.14 -2.00
C MET A 345 -31.39 2.52 -0.89
N VAL A 346 -31.10 3.27 0.17
CA VAL A 346 -30.34 2.77 1.33
C VAL A 346 -31.06 1.59 1.98
N LYS A 347 -32.39 1.63 2.07
CA LYS A 347 -33.20 0.51 2.58
C LYS A 347 -33.08 -0.74 1.70
N SER A 348 -33.12 -0.62 0.37
CA SER A 348 -32.98 -1.75 -0.55
C SER A 348 -31.60 -2.39 -0.41
N LEU A 349 -30.54 -1.57 -0.40
CA LEU A 349 -29.17 -2.04 -0.21
C LEU A 349 -28.99 -2.77 1.13
N ALA A 350 -29.66 -2.33 2.19
CA ALA A 350 -29.64 -3.02 3.47
C ALA A 350 -30.28 -4.42 3.40
N LEU A 351 -31.40 -4.56 2.68
CA LEU A 351 -32.04 -5.86 2.45
C LEU A 351 -31.16 -6.81 1.61
N GLU A 352 -30.36 -6.26 0.70
CA GLU A 352 -29.38 -6.99 -0.11
C GLU A 352 -28.07 -7.31 0.66
N GLY A 353 -27.95 -6.91 1.93
CA GLY A 353 -26.74 -7.10 2.73
C GLY A 353 -25.57 -6.17 2.35
N ARG A 354 -25.83 -5.15 1.53
CA ARG A 354 -24.85 -4.13 1.09
C ARG A 354 -24.81 -2.89 1.97
N VAL A 355 -25.57 -2.88 3.08
CA VAL A 355 -25.45 -1.88 4.15
C VAL A 355 -25.24 -2.60 5.46
N ILE A 356 -24.25 -2.17 6.24
CA ILE A 356 -23.95 -2.69 7.57
C ILE A 356 -24.24 -1.59 8.59
N ASP A 357 -25.12 -1.88 9.54
CA ASP A 357 -25.30 -1.03 10.71
C ASP A 357 -24.22 -1.33 11.75
N VAL A 358 -23.24 -0.43 11.84
CA VAL A 358 -22.10 -0.52 12.76
C VAL A 358 -22.56 -0.38 14.21
N LYS A 359 -23.68 0.29 14.48
CA LYS A 359 -24.23 0.37 15.84
C LYS A 359 -24.68 -1.00 16.33
N ASP A 360 -25.39 -1.76 15.49
CA ASP A 360 -25.84 -3.12 15.81
C ASP A 360 -24.67 -4.09 15.95
N LEU A 361 -23.63 -3.92 15.12
CA LEU A 361 -22.39 -4.66 15.27
C LEU A 361 -21.70 -4.34 16.62
N ALA A 362 -21.63 -3.06 16.98
CA ALA A 362 -21.01 -2.61 18.22
C ALA A 362 -21.75 -3.11 19.46
N THR A 363 -23.08 -3.01 19.50
CA THR A 363 -23.89 -3.51 20.63
C THR A 363 -23.74 -5.02 20.79
N LYS A 364 -23.72 -5.77 19.69
CA LYS A 364 -23.55 -7.23 19.70
C LYS A 364 -22.15 -7.65 20.14
N VAL A 365 -21.09 -7.09 19.55
CA VAL A 365 -19.69 -7.50 19.80
C VAL A 365 -19.19 -7.00 21.17
N LEU A 366 -19.68 -5.85 21.62
CA LEU A 366 -19.28 -5.28 22.91
C LEU A 366 -20.22 -5.63 24.06
N GLU A 367 -21.32 -6.33 23.77
CA GLU A 367 -22.38 -6.67 24.74
C GLU A 367 -22.92 -5.43 25.47
N LEU A 368 -23.04 -4.32 24.73
CA LEU A 368 -23.51 -3.04 25.25
C LEU A 368 -25.01 -2.86 24.96
N PRO A 369 -25.84 -2.54 25.96
CA PRO A 369 -27.26 -2.24 25.73
C PRO A 369 -27.44 -0.90 25.00
N VAL A 370 -26.50 0.04 25.15
CA VAL A 370 -26.51 1.35 24.51
C VAL A 370 -25.10 1.66 24.00
N ALA A 371 -25.02 2.07 22.73
CA ALA A 371 -23.78 2.34 22.03
C ALA A 371 -23.90 3.69 21.28
N PRO A 372 -23.73 4.85 21.95
CA PRO A 372 -23.63 6.13 21.26
C PRO A 372 -22.25 6.26 20.59
N LEU A 373 -22.20 6.80 19.37
CA LEU A 373 -20.97 6.84 18.57
C LEU A 373 -19.81 7.53 19.30
N GLU A 374 -20.04 8.72 19.86
CA GLU A 374 -19.03 9.49 20.60
C GLU A 374 -18.46 8.78 21.83
N GLU A 375 -19.20 7.83 22.42
CA GLU A 375 -18.69 7.05 23.55
C GLU A 375 -17.93 5.80 23.08
N VAL A 376 -18.43 5.13 22.05
CA VAL A 376 -17.85 3.87 21.56
C VAL A 376 -16.58 4.10 20.75
N GLU A 377 -16.47 5.22 20.04
CA GLU A 377 -15.27 5.57 19.28
C GLU A 377 -14.05 5.85 20.17
N LYS A 378 -14.24 6.20 21.45
CA LYS A 378 -13.13 6.41 22.39
C LYS A 378 -12.27 5.16 22.50
N VAL A 379 -12.88 3.99 22.25
CA VAL A 379 -12.21 2.70 22.20
C VAL A 379 -11.26 2.56 21.01
N VAL A 380 -11.42 3.34 19.93
CA VAL A 380 -10.53 3.36 18.75
C VAL A 380 -9.63 4.61 18.71
N ASN A 381 -9.54 5.38 19.80
CA ASN A 381 -8.67 6.56 19.94
C ASN A 381 -8.81 7.60 18.80
N VAL A 382 -10.00 7.75 18.22
CA VAL A 382 -10.24 8.81 17.23
C VAL A 382 -10.23 10.16 17.96
N GLN A 383 -9.36 11.06 17.53
CA GLN A 383 -9.32 12.42 18.08
C GLN A 383 -10.44 13.25 17.44
N ARG A 384 -11.42 13.64 18.25
CA ARG A 384 -12.45 14.59 17.85
C ARG A 384 -12.03 16.02 18.14
N THR A 385 -12.36 16.90 17.20
CA THR A 385 -12.30 18.35 17.38
C THR A 385 -13.67 18.97 17.57
N MET A 386 -14.75 18.27 17.17
CA MET A 386 -16.12 18.78 17.24
C MET A 386 -17.06 17.75 17.89
N SER A 387 -17.65 18.13 19.02
CA SER A 387 -18.68 17.34 19.70
C SER A 387 -20.10 17.67 19.20
N ILE A 388 -21.03 16.74 19.41
CA ILE A 388 -22.44 16.96 19.15
C ILE A 388 -23.01 18.06 20.06
N ALA A 389 -22.48 18.21 21.27
CA ALA A 389 -22.88 19.26 22.21
C ALA A 389 -22.56 20.67 21.65
N GLU A 390 -21.37 20.85 21.07
CA GLU A 390 -20.99 22.13 20.44
C GLU A 390 -21.82 22.45 19.20
N THR A 391 -22.23 21.40 18.47
CA THR A 391 -23.11 21.49 17.31
C THR A 391 -24.53 21.89 17.72
N ILE A 392 -25.05 21.31 18.81
CA ILE A 392 -26.35 21.68 19.41
C ILE A 392 -26.33 23.14 19.89
N LEU A 393 -25.24 23.57 20.56
CA LEU A 393 -25.11 24.96 21.01
C LEU A 393 -25.17 25.95 19.85
N GLU A 394 -24.48 25.64 18.73
CA GLU A 394 -24.51 26.48 17.54
C GLU A 394 -25.87 26.46 16.83
N PHE A 395 -26.53 25.32 16.85
CA PHE A 395 -27.88 25.17 16.31
C PHE A 395 -28.87 26.08 17.04
N GLU A 396 -28.85 26.09 18.37
CA GLU A 396 -29.69 26.98 19.17
C GLU A 396 -29.37 28.47 18.95
N ASN A 397 -28.09 28.82 18.82
CA ASN A 397 -27.67 30.18 18.46
C ASN A 397 -28.22 30.60 17.09
N SER A 398 -28.12 29.70 16.10
CA SER A 398 -28.64 29.93 14.75
C SER A 398 -30.16 30.10 14.76
N ARG A 399 -30.89 29.24 15.48
CA ARG A 399 -32.35 29.35 15.64
C ARG A 399 -32.76 30.69 16.26
N ARG A 400 -32.08 31.11 17.32
CA ARG A 400 -32.35 32.40 17.98
C ARG A 400 -32.12 33.58 17.02
N ASN A 401 -31.04 33.55 16.24
CA ASN A 401 -30.76 34.59 15.26
C ASN A 401 -31.81 34.63 14.15
N ILE A 402 -32.22 33.48 13.64
CA ILE A 402 -33.28 33.37 12.62
C ILE A 402 -34.61 33.90 13.15
N ALA A 403 -34.98 33.58 14.40
CA ALA A 403 -36.24 34.02 15.00
C ALA A 403 -36.35 35.54 15.17
N THR A 404 -35.23 36.27 15.24
CA THR A 404 -35.19 37.73 15.45
C THR A 404 -35.06 38.53 14.16
N LYS A 405 -35.04 37.86 12.99
CA LYS A 405 -34.77 38.47 11.68
C LYS A 405 -35.85 38.09 10.66
N PRO A 406 -35.95 38.81 9.53
CA PRO A 406 -36.91 38.47 8.49
C PRO A 406 -36.70 37.04 7.98
N PRO A 407 -37.77 36.22 7.86
CA PRO A 407 -37.68 34.82 7.46
C PRO A 407 -36.91 34.61 6.16
N SER A 408 -37.04 35.49 5.17
CA SER A 408 -36.36 35.39 3.87
C SER A 408 -34.82 35.42 3.90
N SER A 409 -34.21 35.75 5.05
CA SER A 409 -32.76 35.87 5.20
C SER A 409 -32.12 34.77 6.06
N TRP A 410 -32.89 33.73 6.43
CA TRP A 410 -32.46 32.73 7.42
C TRP A 410 -31.16 32.01 7.05
N MET A 411 -30.94 31.73 5.76
CA MET A 411 -29.76 30.99 5.28
C MET A 411 -28.45 31.70 5.65
N ASN A 412 -28.44 33.03 5.70
CA ASN A 412 -27.25 33.83 6.05
C ASN A 412 -26.78 33.57 7.48
N PHE A 413 -27.67 33.10 8.36
CA PHE A 413 -27.36 32.83 9.77
C PHE A 413 -26.96 31.38 10.03
N THR A 414 -26.79 30.56 8.99
CA THR A 414 -26.44 29.14 9.12
C THR A 414 -24.98 28.82 8.78
N LYS A 415 -24.17 29.82 8.43
CA LYS A 415 -22.77 29.60 8.00
C LYS A 415 -21.94 28.83 9.03
N TYR A 416 -21.89 29.32 10.27
CA TYR A 416 -21.12 28.67 11.34
C TYR A 416 -21.71 27.32 11.75
N LEU A 417 -23.04 27.20 11.73
CA LEU A 417 -23.71 25.93 11.97
C LEU A 417 -23.31 24.89 10.92
N ARG A 418 -23.33 25.27 9.64
CA ARG A 418 -22.92 24.40 8.53
C ARG A 418 -21.48 23.90 8.73
N GLU A 419 -20.54 24.81 9.00
CA GLU A 419 -19.13 24.47 9.21
C GLU A 419 -18.95 23.46 10.37
N LYS A 420 -19.63 23.69 11.50
CA LYS A 420 -19.57 22.76 12.65
C LYS A 420 -20.22 21.41 12.36
N VAL A 421 -21.39 21.39 11.73
CA VAL A 421 -22.10 20.15 11.37
C VAL A 421 -21.29 19.33 10.37
N GLU A 422 -20.73 19.96 9.34
CA GLU A 422 -19.91 19.27 8.34
C GLU A 422 -18.62 18.69 8.97
N THR A 423 -18.02 19.41 9.92
CA THR A 423 -16.86 18.92 10.68
C THR A 423 -17.25 17.72 11.55
N CYS A 424 -18.34 17.82 12.31
CA CYS A 424 -18.86 16.75 13.15
C CYS A 424 -19.19 15.49 12.33
N LEU A 425 -19.88 15.65 11.20
CA LEU A 425 -20.23 14.53 10.32
C LEU A 425 -18.99 13.91 9.65
N SER A 426 -18.00 14.72 9.26
CA SER A 426 -16.71 14.24 8.73
C SER A 426 -15.96 13.36 9.75
N GLU A 427 -15.97 13.77 11.02
CA GLU A 427 -15.41 12.96 12.12
C GLU A 427 -16.25 11.70 12.39
N ASN A 428 -17.58 11.79 12.33
CA ASN A 428 -18.47 10.64 12.49
C ASN A 428 -18.18 9.56 11.44
N VAL A 429 -18.17 9.90 10.15
CA VAL A 429 -17.98 8.88 9.10
C VAL A 429 -16.63 8.18 9.23
N LYS A 430 -15.55 8.91 9.53
CA LYS A 430 -14.23 8.30 9.82
C LYS A 430 -14.29 7.36 11.02
N SER A 431 -14.98 7.76 12.08
CA SER A 431 -15.14 6.96 13.30
C SER A 431 -15.94 5.69 13.04
N ILE A 432 -17.04 5.78 12.28
CA ILE A 432 -17.86 4.63 11.88
C ILE A 432 -17.02 3.62 11.09
N TYR A 433 -16.21 4.10 10.15
CA TYR A 433 -15.32 3.28 9.33
C TYR A 433 -14.28 2.53 10.18
N LEU A 434 -13.54 3.27 11.02
CA LEU A 434 -12.48 2.70 11.88
C LEU A 434 -13.06 1.74 12.92
N LEU A 435 -14.20 2.10 13.52
CA LEU A 435 -14.89 1.26 14.49
C LEU A 435 -15.32 -0.06 13.86
N TYR A 436 -15.88 -0.05 12.65
CA TYR A 436 -16.23 -1.28 11.93
C TYR A 436 -15.03 -2.20 11.72
N LEU A 437 -13.89 -1.65 11.28
CA LEU A 437 -12.66 -2.42 11.09
C LEU A 437 -12.15 -3.02 12.40
N ALA A 438 -12.17 -2.25 13.48
CA ALA A 438 -11.78 -2.71 14.81
C ALA A 438 -12.69 -3.83 15.33
N LEU A 439 -14.01 -3.67 15.22
CA LEU A 439 -14.98 -4.66 15.67
C LEU A 439 -14.84 -5.98 14.90
N ARG A 440 -14.64 -5.93 13.58
CA ARG A 440 -14.42 -7.14 12.77
C ARG A 440 -13.14 -7.88 13.15
N GLU A 441 -12.05 -7.17 13.38
CA GLU A 441 -10.79 -7.81 13.77
C GLU A 441 -10.86 -8.37 15.20
N TYR A 442 -11.56 -7.68 16.10
CA TYR A 442 -11.83 -8.17 17.45
C TYR A 442 -12.67 -9.45 17.44
N GLU A 443 -13.76 -9.49 16.67
CA GLU A 443 -14.62 -10.67 16.52
C GLU A 443 -13.82 -11.87 15.97
N ARG A 444 -12.96 -11.66 14.97
CA ARG A 444 -12.06 -12.72 14.46
C ARG A 444 -11.15 -13.27 15.55
N LYS A 445 -10.49 -12.41 16.33
CA LYS A 445 -9.60 -12.85 17.41
C LYS A 445 -10.33 -13.65 18.49
N LEU A 446 -11.55 -13.27 18.85
CA LEU A 446 -12.38 -14.03 19.81
C LEU A 446 -12.71 -15.44 19.30
N VAL A 447 -13.02 -15.57 18.01
CA VAL A 447 -13.31 -16.88 17.39
C VAL A 447 -12.06 -17.76 17.36
N THR A 448 -10.89 -17.19 17.08
CA THR A 448 -9.62 -17.95 17.05
C THR A 448 -9.21 -18.42 18.45
N SER A 449 -9.33 -17.57 19.48
CA SER A 449 -8.99 -17.96 20.87
C SER A 449 -9.94 -19.02 21.44
N CYS A 450 -11.18 -19.07 20.99
CA CYS A 450 -12.11 -20.15 21.36
C CYS A 450 -11.76 -21.49 20.69
N LYS A 451 -11.12 -21.50 19.51
CA LYS A 451 -10.72 -22.73 18.82
C LYS A 451 -9.43 -23.35 19.36
N GLU A 452 -8.57 -22.59 20.03
CA GLU A 452 -7.35 -23.11 20.67
C GLU A 452 -7.61 -23.71 22.06
N ASN A 453 -8.82 -23.55 22.61
CA ASN A 453 -9.23 -24.07 23.92
C ASN A 453 -10.12 -25.33 23.84
N PHE A 454 -10.25 -25.94 22.66
CA PHE A 454 -10.84 -27.26 22.41
C PHE A 454 -9.84 -28.12 21.66
#